data_AF-A0A527HI79-F1
#
_entry.id   AF-A0A527HI79-F1
#
_cell.length_a   1.000
_cell.length_b   1.000
_cell.length_c   1.000
_cell.angle_alpha   90.00
_cell.angle_beta   90.00
_cell.angle_gamma   90.00
#
_symmetry.space_group_name_H-M   'P 1'
#
loop_
_entity.id
_entity.type
_entity.pdbx_description
1 polymer ?
#
loop_
_entity_poly.entity_id
_entity_poly.type
_entity_poly.pdbx_seq_one_letter_code
_entity_poly.pdbx_strand_id
1 'polypeptide(L)'
;MGRRRQGESEDGRGEATEQVASESRTDRLRIRAAWMYFVEQMTQNEIADVLGVGRVTIVRMLADARARNEVKITIESELSEIVRLERALEKT
;
A
#
# COMPACT_ATOMS: atom_id res chain seq x y z
N MET A 1 -24.78 52.77 4.80
CA MET A 1 -25.31 51.44 4.43
C MET A 1 -24.14 50.52 4.12
N GLY A 2 -23.73 49.71 5.10
CA GLY A 2 -22.66 48.74 4.93
C GLY A 2 -23.18 47.46 4.28
N ARG A 3 -22.47 46.95 3.28
CA ARG A 3 -22.58 45.53 2.89
C ARG A 3 -21.28 44.85 3.26
N ARG A 4 -21.42 43.87 4.14
CA ARG A 4 -20.39 42.94 4.61
C ARG A 4 -19.69 42.31 3.41
N ARG A 5 -18.37 42.35 3.38
CA ARG A 5 -17.58 41.23 2.83
C ARG A 5 -17.42 40.23 3.97
N GLN A 6 -18.19 39.14 3.91
CA GLN A 6 -17.98 37.99 4.78
C GLN A 6 -16.77 37.20 4.29
N GLY A 7 -16.10 36.56 5.24
CA GLY A 7 -14.73 36.06 5.17
C GLY A 7 -14.44 35.14 3.98
N GLU A 8 -13.32 35.43 3.33
CA GLU A 8 -12.61 34.48 2.49
C GLU A 8 -11.90 33.47 3.40
N SER A 9 -12.08 32.21 3.04
CA SER A 9 -11.67 30.97 3.70
C SER A 9 -10.18 30.92 4.08
N GLU A 10 -9.87 30.84 5.38
CA GLU A 10 -8.52 30.52 5.89
C GLU A 10 -8.34 29.03 6.26
N ASP A 11 -9.42 28.23 6.24
CA ASP A 11 -9.44 26.85 6.77
C ASP A 11 -8.84 25.77 5.84
N GLY A 12 -8.74 26.04 4.53
CA GLY A 12 -8.32 25.04 3.54
C GLY A 12 -6.82 24.69 3.55
N ARG A 13 -5.97 25.46 4.24
CA ARG A 13 -4.52 25.19 4.32
C ARG A 13 -4.17 24.19 5.42
N GLY A 14 -4.95 24.12 6.50
CA GLY A 14 -4.69 23.19 7.60
C GLY A 14 -5.00 21.75 7.21
N GLU A 15 -6.17 21.52 6.60
CA GLU A 15 -6.65 20.19 6.20
C GLU A 15 -5.71 19.48 5.21
N ALA A 16 -5.15 20.20 4.25
CA ALA A 16 -4.24 19.65 3.25
C ALA A 16 -2.92 19.15 3.87
N THR A 17 -2.39 19.85 4.88
CA THR A 17 -1.13 19.44 5.55
C THR A 17 -1.30 18.18 6.41
N GLU A 18 -2.47 18.01 7.01
CA GLU A 18 -2.80 16.90 7.89
C GLU A 18 -3.09 15.62 7.09
N GLN A 19 -3.77 15.76 5.95
CA GLN A 19 -3.98 14.68 4.98
C GLN A 19 -2.66 14.09 4.48
N VAL A 20 -1.73 14.94 4.02
CA VAL A 20 -0.40 14.49 3.53
C VAL A 20 0.39 13.77 4.63
N ALA A 21 0.36 14.25 5.87
CA ALA A 21 1.04 13.58 6.98
C ALA A 21 0.42 12.20 7.30
N SER A 22 -0.90 12.07 7.19
CA SER A 22 -1.62 10.81 7.41
C SER A 22 -1.33 9.77 6.31
N GLU A 23 -1.22 10.21 5.06
CA GLU A 23 -0.84 9.37 3.92
C GLU A 23 0.59 8.86 4.09
N SER A 24 1.53 9.75 4.44
CA SER A 24 2.92 9.38 4.69
C SER A 24 3.07 8.33 5.79
N ARG A 25 2.27 8.44 6.87
CA ARG A 25 2.26 7.45 7.96
C ARG A 25 1.73 6.10 7.47
N THR A 26 0.67 6.12 6.68
CA THR A 26 0.05 4.92 6.11
C THR A 26 1.02 4.21 5.15
N ASP A 27 1.71 4.97 4.31
CA ASP A 27 2.72 4.45 3.39
C ASP A 27 3.89 3.78 4.15
N ARG A 28 4.38 4.41 5.22
CA ARG A 28 5.42 3.80 6.08
C ARG A 28 4.97 2.49 6.72
N LEU A 29 3.75 2.43 7.23
CA LEU A 29 3.19 1.21 7.82
C LEU A 29 3.04 0.10 6.78
N ARG A 30 2.62 0.45 5.56
CA ARG A 30 2.50 -0.50 4.45
C ARG A 30 3.85 -1.11 4.06
N ILE A 31 4.88 -0.28 3.89
CA ILE A 31 6.23 -0.77 3.57
C ILE A 31 6.76 -1.66 4.69
N ARG A 32 6.54 -1.28 5.95
CA ARG A 32 6.94 -2.09 7.10
C ARG A 32 6.22 -3.45 7.12
N ALA A 33 4.91 -3.47 6.87
CA ALA A 33 4.14 -4.71 6.76
C ALA A 33 4.67 -5.62 5.63
N ALA A 34 5.00 -5.03 4.47
CA ALA A 34 5.58 -5.76 3.36
C ALA A 34 6.96 -6.37 3.71
N TRP A 35 7.82 -5.62 4.40
CA TRP A 35 9.12 -6.12 4.83
C TRP A 35 8.97 -7.33 5.77
N MET A 36 8.15 -7.21 6.81
CA MET A 36 7.93 -8.31 7.77
C MET A 36 7.36 -9.55 7.08
N TYR A 37 6.50 -9.38 6.06
CA TYR A 37 5.92 -10.51 5.34
C TYR A 37 6.92 -11.19 4.39
N PHE A 38 7.57 -10.42 3.51
CA PHE A 38 8.38 -10.99 2.43
C PHE A 38 9.84 -11.26 2.83
N VAL A 39 10.40 -10.47 3.75
CA VAL A 39 11.80 -10.61 4.18
C VAL A 39 11.87 -11.44 5.46
N GLU A 40 11.06 -11.09 6.46
CA GLU A 40 11.10 -11.75 7.78
C GLU A 40 10.21 -13.00 7.85
N GLN A 41 9.45 -13.30 6.78
CA GLN A 41 8.59 -14.48 6.65
C GLN A 41 7.52 -14.60 7.76
N MET A 42 7.15 -13.47 8.36
CA MET A 42 6.08 -13.43 9.35
C MET A 42 4.72 -13.66 8.71
N THR A 43 3.80 -14.31 9.43
CA THR A 43 2.42 -14.45 8.99
C THR A 43 1.67 -13.13 9.09
N GLN A 44 0.59 -12.98 8.31
CA GLN A 44 -0.27 -11.79 8.36
C GLN A 44 -0.90 -11.55 9.74
N ASN A 45 -1.09 -12.61 10.54
CA ASN A 45 -1.63 -12.51 11.89
C ASN A 45 -0.57 -11.98 12.85
N GLU A 46 0.65 -12.52 12.83
CA GLU A 46 1.76 -12.02 13.65
C GLU A 46 2.07 -10.56 13.33
N ILE A 47 2.02 -10.18 12.05
CA ILE A 47 2.20 -8.79 11.63
C ILE A 47 1.08 -7.89 12.16
N ALA A 48 -0.17 -8.37 12.13
CA ALA A 48 -1.32 -7.64 12.67
C ALA A 48 -1.15 -7.37 14.18
N ASP A 49 -0.70 -8.38 14.92
CA ASP A 49 -0.43 -8.28 16.35
C ASP A 49 0.74 -7.32 16.64
N VAL A 50 1.83 -7.40 15.86
CA VAL A 50 3.01 -6.53 16.03
C VAL A 50 2.71 -5.06 15.69
N LEU A 51 1.89 -4.80 14.66
CA LEU A 51 1.54 -3.43 14.26
C LEU A 51 0.31 -2.88 14.97
N GLY A 52 -0.40 -3.70 15.76
CA GLY A 52 -1.62 -3.29 16.46
C GLY A 52 -2.76 -2.91 15.51
N VAL A 53 -2.84 -3.56 14.35
CA VAL A 53 -3.89 -3.32 13.34
C VAL A 53 -4.60 -4.63 13.00
N GLY A 54 -5.83 -4.54 12.48
CA GLY A 54 -6.57 -5.74 12.09
C GLY A 54 -5.91 -6.50 10.93
N ARG A 55 -6.06 -7.84 10.91
CA ARG A 55 -5.57 -8.71 9.84
C ARG A 55 -6.00 -8.26 8.44
N VAL A 56 -7.25 -7.81 8.29
CA VAL A 56 -7.79 -7.31 7.01
C VAL A 56 -7.01 -6.07 6.53
N THR A 57 -6.58 -5.21 7.45
CA THR A 57 -5.74 -4.05 7.14
C THR A 57 -4.38 -4.49 6.61
N ILE A 58 -3.75 -5.52 7.20
CA ILE A 58 -2.48 -6.09 6.70
C ILE A 58 -2.64 -6.66 5.30
N VAL A 59 -3.70 -7.44 5.07
CA VAL A 59 -4.00 -7.99 3.74
C VAL A 59 -4.11 -6.87 2.70
N ARG A 60 -4.84 -5.80 3.02
CA ARG A 60 -5.00 -4.64 2.12
C ARG A 60 -3.67 -3.92 1.91
N MET A 61 -2.89 -3.68 2.96
CA MET A 61 -1.57 -3.07 2.85
C MET A 61 -0.64 -3.87 1.93
N LEU A 62 -0.59 -5.19 2.05
CA LEU A 62 0.23 -6.03 1.18
C LEU A 62 -0.25 -5.99 -0.28
N ALA A 63 -1.56 -5.99 -0.50
CA ALA A 63 -2.14 -5.83 -1.83
C ALA A 63 -1.79 -4.47 -2.44
N ASP A 64 -1.93 -3.39 -1.66
CA ASP A 64 -1.59 -2.03 -2.06
C ASP A 64 -0.11 -1.89 -2.38
N ALA A 65 0.78 -2.53 -1.61
CA ALA A 65 2.22 -2.47 -1.83
C ALA A 65 2.61 -3.09 -3.18
N ARG A 66 1.91 -4.17 -3.58
CA ARG A 66 2.06 -4.78 -4.91
C ARG A 66 1.46 -3.89 -6.00
N ALA A 67 0.25 -3.37 -5.79
CA ALA A 67 -0.44 -2.53 -6.76
C ALA A 67 0.32 -1.22 -7.06
N ARG A 68 1.01 -0.67 -6.05
CA ARG A 68 1.85 0.54 -6.16
C ARG A 68 3.26 0.27 -6.66
N ASN A 69 3.60 -0.97 -7.02
CA ASN A 69 4.96 -1.40 -7.41
C ASN A 69 6.04 -1.15 -6.34
N GLU A 70 5.66 -1.07 -5.06
CA GLU A 70 6.61 -0.97 -3.95
C GLU A 70 7.26 -2.32 -3.64
N VAL A 71 6.56 -3.41 -3.96
CA VAL A 71 7.06 -4.78 -3.87
C VAL A 71 7.10 -5.38 -5.27
N LYS A 72 8.30 -5.80 -5.69
CA LYS A 72 8.52 -6.57 -6.92
C LYS A 72 9.08 -7.94 -6.56
N ILE A 73 8.35 -8.99 -6.94
CA ILE A 73 8.76 -10.38 -6.73
C ILE A 73 9.23 -10.93 -8.08
N THR A 74 10.49 -11.34 -8.14
CA THR A 74 11.06 -12.05 -9.29
C THR A 74 11.28 -13.51 -8.90
N ILE A 75 10.83 -14.43 -9.75
CA ILE A 75 11.07 -15.86 -9.58
C ILE A 75 11.93 -16.32 -10.76
N GLU A 76 13.13 -16.80 -10.47
CA GLU A 76 14.04 -17.35 -11.47
C GLU A 76 14.04 -18.87 -11.36
N SER A 77 13.65 -19.56 -12.44
CA SER A 77 13.59 -21.03 -12.51
C SER A 77 13.55 -21.47 -13.97
N GLU A 78 14.10 -22.64 -14.31
CA GLU A 78 13.94 -23.26 -15.64
C GLU A 78 12.45 -23.44 -16.02
N LEU A 79 11.57 -23.58 -15.01
CA LEU A 79 10.12 -23.65 -15.19
C LEU A 79 9.50 -22.35 -15.69
N SER A 80 10.16 -21.19 -15.54
CA SER A 80 9.59 -19.91 -15.99
C SER A 80 9.41 -19.88 -17.50
N GLU A 81 10.34 -20.48 -18.25
CA GLU A 81 10.23 -20.62 -19.71
C GLU A 81 9.13 -21.60 -20.10
N ILE A 82 8.95 -22.70 -19.35
CA ILE A 82 7.88 -23.67 -19.58
C ILE A 82 6.51 -23.02 -19.37
N VAL A 83 6.29 -22.34 -18.23
CA VAL A 83 5.04 -21.64 -17.93
C VAL A 83 4.76 -20.54 -18.97
N ARG A 84 5.79 -19.82 -19.42
CA ARG A 84 5.67 -18.83 -20.48
C ARG A 84 5.20 -19.47 -21.79
N LEU A 85 5.78 -20.61 -22.17
CA LEU A 85 5.42 -21.35 -23.39
C LEU A 85 4.01 -21.95 -23.30
N GLU A 86 3.63 -22.55 -22.16
CA GLU A 86 2.28 -23.07 -21.92
C GLU A 86 1.21 -21.97 -22.07
N ARG A 87 1.42 -20.80 -21.46
CA ARG A 87 0.52 -19.64 -21.57
C ARG A 87 0.39 -19.11 -23.01
N ALA A 88 1.40 -19.30 -23.85
CA ALA A 88 1.35 -18.88 -25.25
C ALA A 88 0.52 -19.85 -26.11
N LEU A 89 0.60 -21.16 -25.83
CA LEU A 89 -0.18 -22.20 -26.50
C LEU A 89 -1.68 -22.12 -26.18
N GLU A 90 -2.06 -21.83 -24.93
CA GLU A 90 -3.48 -21.68 -24.52
C GLU A 90 -4.26 -20.57 -25.25
N LYS A 91 -3.57 -19.64 -25.92
CA LYS A 91 -4.18 -18.51 -26.63
C LYS A 91 -4.48 -18.77 -28.11
N THR A 92 -4.15 -19.96 -28.61
CA THR A 92 -4.37 -20.38 -30.01
C THR A 92 -5.61 -21.25 -30.10
#